data_AF-K0S069-F1
#
_entry.id   AF-K0S069-F1
#
_cell.length_a   1.000
_cell.length_b   1.000
_cell.length_c   1.000
_cell.angle_alpha   90.00
_cell.angle_beta   90.00
_cell.angle_gamma   90.00
#
_symmetry.space_group_name_H-M   'P 1'
#
loop_
_entity.id
_entity.type
_entity.pdbx_description
1 polymer ?
#
loop_
_entity_poly.entity_id
_entity_poly.type
_entity_poly.pdbx_seq_one_letter_code
_entity_poly.pdbx_strand_id
1 'polypeptide(L)'
;AYDEGRQHFAEFVIENHQQEGAPCIHLGVIRPVSLTDGIDVEADWGGSVIPMIVSSSYKPAVAEKLRSQRTAKWGESNVHCCTYYCYGGRCYWTDWDNEDDYSDWQGQESLPGSGTIGLLLDLDEGTLSVFKNGRRLGAMKEGLGGEYFWFVATRFACTISISRCRAPN
;
A
#
# COMPACT_ATOMS: atom_id res chain seq x y z
N ALA A 1 -12.67 -18.65 -23.79
CA ALA A 1 -12.54 -17.27 -23.33
C ALA A 1 -11.20 -17.20 -22.62
N TYR A 2 -10.31 -16.32 -23.05
CA TYR A 2 -9.10 -16.06 -22.27
C TYR A 2 -9.58 -15.40 -20.99
N ASP A 3 -9.36 -16.05 -19.85
CA ASP A 3 -9.50 -15.40 -18.55
C ASP A 3 -8.52 -14.24 -18.60
N GLU A 4 -9.00 -13.01 -18.67
CA GLU A 4 -8.13 -11.86 -18.40
C GLU A 4 -7.65 -12.10 -16.97
N GLY A 5 -6.36 -12.40 -16.81
CA GLY A 5 -5.77 -12.64 -15.50
C GLY A 5 -6.17 -11.55 -14.51
N ARG A 6 -6.22 -11.87 -13.22
CA ARG A 6 -6.66 -10.97 -12.15
C ARG A 6 -5.57 -9.95 -11.81
N GLN A 7 -5.17 -9.20 -12.83
CA GLN A 7 -4.17 -8.17 -12.81
C GLN A 7 -4.85 -6.81 -12.76
N HIS A 8 -4.50 -6.04 -11.75
CA HIS A 8 -5.01 -4.70 -11.54
C HIS A 8 -3.83 -3.74 -11.47
N PHE A 9 -3.79 -2.80 -12.41
CA PHE A 9 -2.76 -1.77 -12.43
C PHE A 9 -3.36 -0.39 -12.09
N ALA A 10 -2.70 0.30 -11.17
CA ALA A 10 -3.00 1.69 -10.81
C ALA A 10 -1.75 2.54 -11.00
N GLU A 11 -1.90 3.68 -11.68
CA GLU A 11 -0.85 4.68 -11.80
C GLU A 11 -1.15 5.87 -10.89
N PHE A 12 -0.13 6.27 -10.14
CA PHE A 12 -0.16 7.40 -9.22
C PHE A 12 0.75 8.49 -9.77
N VAL A 13 0.17 9.63 -10.15
CA VAL A 13 0.93 10.82 -10.54
C VAL A 13 1.09 11.70 -9.32
N ILE A 14 2.35 11.95 -8.93
CA ILE A 14 2.70 12.73 -7.75
C ILE A 14 3.30 14.05 -8.20
N GLU A 15 2.68 15.14 -7.76
CA GLU A 15 3.24 16.50 -7.85
C GLU A 15 3.72 16.92 -6.46
N ASN A 16 5.04 17.01 -6.30
CA ASN A 16 5.64 17.46 -5.06
C ASN A 16 5.68 18.98 -5.00
N HIS A 17 5.02 19.57 -3.99
CA HIS A 17 5.01 21.01 -3.75
C HIS A 17 6.06 21.46 -2.72
N GLN A 18 6.87 20.53 -2.19
CA GLN A 18 7.96 20.88 -1.27
C GLN A 18 9.14 21.47 -2.05
N GLN A 19 9.72 22.55 -1.51
CA GLN A 19 10.88 23.22 -2.11
C GLN A 19 12.13 22.34 -2.07
N GLU A 20 12.27 21.48 -1.06
CA GLU A 20 13.38 20.52 -0.91
C GLU A 20 12.88 19.22 -0.27
N GLY A 21 13.33 18.07 -0.80
CA GLY A 21 13.08 16.74 -0.22
C GLY A 21 12.20 15.80 -1.06
N ALA A 22 12.41 14.50 -0.87
CA ALA A 22 11.58 13.46 -1.47
C ALA A 22 10.22 13.36 -0.75
N PRO A 23 9.11 13.13 -1.48
CA PRO A 23 7.80 13.05 -0.87
C PRO A 23 7.67 11.84 0.07
N CYS A 24 7.22 12.09 1.31
CA CYS A 24 6.87 11.04 2.28
C CYS A 24 5.45 10.52 2.02
N ILE A 25 5.31 9.76 0.94
CA ILE A 25 4.05 9.16 0.50
C ILE A 25 4.18 7.64 0.55
N HIS A 26 3.15 7.00 1.08
CA HIS A 26 2.91 5.57 0.96
C HIS A 26 1.83 5.32 -0.08
N LEU A 27 2.13 4.46 -1.05
CA LEU A 27 1.21 4.02 -2.08
C LEU A 27 1.06 2.52 -1.96
N GLY A 28 -0.16 1.99 -2.00
CA GLY A 28 -0.29 0.55 -1.81
C GLY A 28 -1.69 0.00 -1.87
N VAL A 29 -1.79 -1.20 -1.32
CA VAL A 29 -3.02 -1.96 -1.18
C VAL A 29 -3.33 -2.22 0.28
N ILE A 30 -4.60 -2.18 0.62
CA ILE A 30 -5.13 -2.49 1.95
C ILE A 30 -6.38 -3.36 1.81
N ARG A 31 -6.68 -4.19 2.79
CA ARG A 31 -7.96 -4.89 2.83
C ARG A 31 -9.13 -3.91 2.77
N PRO A 32 -10.29 -4.34 2.23
CA PRO A 32 -11.54 -3.59 2.37
C PRO A 32 -11.95 -3.50 3.84
N VAL A 33 -11.47 -2.45 4.53
CA VAL A 33 -11.77 -2.15 5.93
C VAL A 33 -12.18 -0.69 6.05
N SER A 34 -13.05 -0.42 7.02
CA SER A 34 -13.26 0.91 7.54
C SER A 34 -12.13 1.28 8.50
N LEU A 35 -11.57 2.47 8.30
CA LEU A 35 -10.53 3.04 9.17
C LEU A 35 -11.11 3.90 10.29
N THR A 36 -12.43 4.13 10.29
CA THR A 36 -13.11 5.03 11.23
C THR A 36 -14.35 4.43 11.88
N ASP A 37 -14.85 3.29 11.39
CA ASP A 37 -16.01 2.62 11.99
C ASP A 37 -15.63 2.00 13.33
N GLY A 38 -16.06 2.65 14.42
CA GLY A 38 -15.66 2.28 15.76
C GLY A 38 -14.18 2.52 16.07
N ILE A 39 -13.41 3.20 15.20
CA ILE A 39 -12.00 3.56 15.41
C ILE A 39 -11.87 5.09 15.44
N ASP A 40 -11.56 5.66 16.59
CA ASP A 40 -11.47 7.11 16.75
C ASP A 40 -10.13 7.68 16.23
N VAL A 41 -10.19 8.75 15.45
CA VAL A 41 -8.99 9.36 14.82
C VAL A 41 -8.05 9.97 15.87
N GLU A 42 -8.57 10.53 16.94
CA GLU A 42 -7.74 11.15 17.96
C GLU A 42 -7.32 10.13 19.02
N ALA A 43 -8.28 9.41 19.60
CA ALA A 43 -8.05 8.50 20.72
C ALA A 43 -7.36 7.19 20.31
N ASP A 44 -7.78 6.57 19.20
CA ASP A 44 -7.22 5.27 18.78
C ASP A 44 -6.02 5.46 17.83
N TRP A 45 -6.16 6.32 16.83
CA TRP A 45 -5.09 6.58 15.86
C TRP A 45 -4.01 7.53 16.38
N GLY A 46 -4.31 8.44 17.32
CA GLY A 46 -3.36 9.45 17.80
C GLY A 46 -3.17 10.60 16.81
N GLY A 47 -4.23 10.97 16.09
CA GLY A 47 -4.24 12.05 15.10
C GLY A 47 -3.65 11.68 13.73
N SER A 48 -3.18 10.44 13.53
CA SER A 48 -2.60 10.01 12.25
C SER A 48 -2.99 8.58 11.87
N VAL A 49 -3.75 8.44 10.78
CA VAL A 49 -4.19 7.15 10.24
C VAL A 49 -3.09 6.57 9.35
N ILE A 50 -2.27 5.71 9.94
CA ILE A 50 -1.11 5.08 9.28
C ILE A 50 -1.27 3.54 9.37
N PRO A 51 -2.06 2.90 8.48
CA PRO A 51 -2.46 1.50 8.66
C PRO A 51 -1.33 0.48 8.53
N MET A 52 -0.23 0.83 7.85
CA MET A 52 0.88 -0.08 7.57
C MET A 52 1.83 -0.29 8.76
N ILE A 53 1.74 0.53 9.82
CA ILE A 53 2.55 0.40 11.04
C ILE A 53 1.73 -0.17 12.22
N VAL A 54 0.50 -0.61 11.97
CA VAL A 54 -0.38 -1.16 13.01
C VAL A 54 0.01 -2.61 13.26
N SER A 55 0.17 -2.96 14.54
CA SER A 55 0.40 -4.30 15.06
C SER A 55 -0.32 -4.49 16.39
N SER A 56 -0.44 -5.73 16.87
CA SER A 56 -0.99 -6.00 18.20
C SER A 56 -0.13 -5.42 19.33
N SER A 57 1.18 -5.22 19.10
CA SER A 57 2.11 -4.65 20.09
C SER A 57 2.10 -3.11 20.11
N TYR A 58 1.90 -2.45 18.96
CA TYR A 58 1.98 -0.99 18.87
C TYR A 58 0.62 -0.28 19.03
N LYS A 59 -0.44 -0.81 18.42
CA LYS A 59 -1.81 -0.26 18.49
C LYS A 59 -2.85 -1.39 18.65
N PRO A 60 -2.87 -2.10 19.80
CA PRO A 60 -3.67 -3.32 19.99
C PRO A 60 -5.16 -3.14 19.68
N ALA A 61 -5.77 -2.05 20.16
CA ALA A 61 -7.20 -1.79 19.94
C ALA A 61 -7.52 -1.54 18.46
N VAL A 62 -6.66 -0.83 17.72
CA VAL A 62 -6.83 -0.60 16.28
C VAL A 62 -6.60 -1.90 15.52
N ALA A 63 -5.53 -2.62 15.85
CA ALA A 63 -5.20 -3.91 15.27
C ALA A 63 -6.36 -4.92 15.38
N GLU A 64 -6.98 -5.03 16.55
CA GLU A 64 -8.14 -5.90 16.76
C GLU A 64 -9.34 -5.46 15.91
N LYS A 65 -9.67 -4.17 15.90
CA LYS A 65 -10.81 -3.62 15.13
C LYS A 65 -10.62 -3.73 13.62
N LEU A 66 -9.39 -3.63 13.11
CA LEU A 66 -9.12 -3.83 11.68
C LEU A 66 -9.24 -5.31 11.30
N ARG A 67 -8.74 -6.22 12.14
CA ARG A 67 -8.83 -7.68 11.88
C ARG A 67 -10.23 -8.23 12.07
N SER A 68 -11.04 -7.68 12.97
CA SER A 68 -12.42 -8.12 13.18
C SER A 68 -13.33 -7.88 11.98
N GLN A 69 -12.91 -7.00 11.05
CA GLN A 69 -13.61 -6.75 9.78
C GLN A 69 -13.30 -7.79 8.69
N ARG A 70 -12.52 -8.83 9.00
CA ARG A 70 -12.18 -9.90 8.05
C ARG A 70 -13.45 -10.52 7.45
N THR A 71 -13.42 -10.70 6.13
CA THR A 71 -14.47 -11.41 5.39
C THR A 71 -13.89 -12.59 4.62
N ALA A 72 -14.74 -13.50 4.16
CA ALA A 72 -14.33 -14.63 3.31
C ALA A 72 -13.60 -14.19 2.03
N LYS A 73 -13.86 -12.96 1.55
CA LYS A 73 -13.27 -12.42 0.33
C LYS A 73 -11.80 -12.01 0.47
N TRP A 74 -11.28 -11.90 1.69
CA TRP A 74 -9.84 -11.67 1.91
C TRP A 74 -9.01 -12.90 1.52
N GLY A 75 -9.63 -14.08 1.46
CA GLY A 75 -8.94 -15.34 1.19
C GLY A 75 -7.88 -15.66 2.26
N GLU A 76 -6.89 -16.45 1.87
CA GLU A 76 -5.89 -17.00 2.79
C GLU A 76 -4.66 -16.10 3.01
N SER A 77 -4.54 -15.00 2.27
CA SER A 77 -3.38 -14.12 2.40
C SER A 77 -3.38 -13.35 3.73
N ASN A 78 -2.24 -13.40 4.42
CA ASN A 78 -1.98 -12.64 5.65
C ASN A 78 -1.48 -11.21 5.38
N VAL A 79 -1.26 -10.82 4.12
CA VAL A 79 -0.88 -9.44 3.79
C VAL A 79 -2.13 -8.58 3.85
N HIS A 80 -2.31 -7.81 4.93
CA HIS A 80 -3.51 -6.99 5.14
C HIS A 80 -3.33 -5.55 4.65
N CYS A 81 -2.10 -5.05 4.72
CA CYS A 81 -1.70 -3.78 4.12
C CYS A 81 -0.29 -3.93 3.57
N CYS A 82 -0.01 -3.37 2.40
CA CYS A 82 1.32 -3.38 1.79
C CYS A 82 1.54 -2.09 0.99
N THR A 83 2.65 -1.40 1.23
CA THR A 83 2.93 -0.09 0.65
C THR A 83 4.36 0.05 0.17
N TYR A 84 4.51 0.78 -0.92
CA TYR A 84 5.76 1.36 -1.38
C TYR A 84 5.92 2.75 -0.76
N TYR A 85 7.05 2.97 -0.08
CA TYR A 85 7.38 4.26 0.53
C TYR A 85 8.30 5.07 -0.37
N CYS A 86 7.76 6.13 -0.99
CA CYS A 86 8.43 6.89 -2.04
C CYS A 86 9.78 7.51 -1.64
N TYR A 87 9.99 7.83 -0.36
CA TYR A 87 11.24 8.45 0.11
C TYR A 87 12.46 7.54 -0.09
N GLY A 88 12.30 6.23 0.09
CA GLY A 88 13.42 5.27 0.03
C GLY A 88 13.16 4.01 -0.80
N GLY A 89 11.96 3.86 -1.35
CA GLY A 89 11.55 2.67 -2.10
C GLY A 89 11.24 1.45 -1.25
N ARG A 90 11.19 1.59 0.08
CA ARG A 90 10.97 0.48 1.01
C ARG A 90 9.56 -0.11 0.88
N CYS A 91 9.46 -1.42 1.09
CA CYS A 91 8.20 -2.12 1.26
C CYS A 91 7.83 -2.13 2.75
N TYR A 92 6.69 -1.55 3.12
CA TYR A 92 6.09 -1.75 4.45
C TYR A 92 4.85 -2.60 4.31
N TRP A 93 4.69 -3.61 5.16
CA TRP A 93 3.49 -4.42 5.17
C TRP A 93 3.15 -4.91 6.58
N THR A 94 1.90 -5.33 6.78
CA THR A 94 1.43 -5.82 8.07
C THR A 94 0.27 -6.80 7.90
N ASP A 95 0.18 -7.75 8.82
CA ASP A 95 -0.98 -8.62 9.06
C ASP A 95 -1.89 -8.10 10.21
N TRP A 96 -1.55 -6.94 10.76
CA TRP A 96 -2.15 -6.30 11.94
C TRP A 96 -2.12 -7.12 13.22
N ASP A 97 -1.33 -8.19 13.28
CA ASP A 97 -1.18 -9.01 14.48
C ASP A 97 0.25 -8.98 14.97
N ASN A 98 1.19 -9.42 14.14
CA ASN A 98 2.61 -9.41 14.46
C ASN A 98 3.18 -8.00 14.29
N GLU A 99 4.42 -7.80 14.73
CA GLU A 99 5.13 -6.54 14.44
C GLU A 99 5.10 -6.27 12.93
N ASP A 100 4.89 -5.00 12.59
CA ASP A 100 4.93 -4.56 11.21
C ASP A 100 6.33 -4.82 10.64
N ASP A 101 6.38 -5.35 9.44
CA ASP A 101 7.63 -5.77 8.82
C ASP A 101 7.93 -4.87 7.63
N TYR A 102 9.22 -4.52 7.49
CA TYR A 102 9.73 -3.91 6.29
C TYR A 102 10.58 -4.93 5.55
N SER A 103 10.20 -5.22 4.32
CA SER A 103 10.90 -6.22 3.52
C SER A 103 11.88 -5.54 2.56
N ASP A 104 13.13 -5.95 2.65
CA ASP A 104 14.10 -5.60 1.62
C ASP A 104 13.75 -6.30 0.31
N TRP A 105 13.81 -5.55 -0.79
CA TRP A 105 13.52 -6.06 -2.12
C TRP A 105 14.45 -5.42 -3.15
N GLN A 106 14.75 -6.11 -4.23
CA GLN A 106 15.83 -5.72 -5.16
C GLN A 106 15.57 -4.39 -5.88
N GLY A 107 14.30 -4.02 -6.10
CA GLY A 107 13.91 -2.82 -6.85
C GLY A 107 13.71 -1.56 -6.01
N GLN A 108 14.21 -1.53 -4.77
CA GLN A 108 14.10 -0.35 -3.89
C GLN A 108 14.75 0.89 -4.52
N GLU A 109 13.92 1.82 -4.98
CA GLU A 109 14.37 3.11 -5.47
C GLU A 109 13.58 4.26 -4.83
N SER A 110 14.22 5.37 -4.49
CA SER A 110 13.49 6.57 -4.07
C SER A 110 12.85 7.29 -5.27
N LEU A 111 11.82 8.10 -5.00
CA LEU A 111 11.30 9.10 -5.91
C LEU A 111 11.73 10.47 -5.40
N PRO A 112 12.76 11.13 -5.97
CA PRO A 112 13.35 12.35 -5.38
C PRO A 112 12.50 13.61 -5.53
N GLY A 113 11.33 13.55 -6.18
CA GLY A 113 10.47 14.71 -6.44
C GLY A 113 9.14 14.29 -7.07
N SER A 114 8.69 15.02 -8.08
CA SER A 114 7.51 14.64 -8.88
C SER A 114 7.82 13.47 -9.81
N GLY A 115 6.80 12.70 -10.15
CA GLY A 115 6.91 11.58 -11.09
C GLY A 115 5.73 10.63 -10.98
N THR A 116 5.87 9.45 -11.58
CA THR A 116 4.82 8.43 -11.53
C THR A 116 5.31 7.18 -10.81
N ILE A 117 4.41 6.62 -10.00
CA ILE A 117 4.57 5.28 -9.46
C ILE A 117 3.39 4.46 -9.96
N GLY A 118 3.68 3.33 -10.59
CA GLY A 118 2.68 2.34 -10.97
C GLY A 118 2.73 1.16 -10.01
N LEU A 119 1.57 0.64 -9.63
CA LEU A 119 1.46 -0.59 -8.86
C LEU A 119 0.64 -1.61 -9.65
N LEU A 120 1.19 -2.81 -9.81
CA LEU A 120 0.52 -3.94 -10.42
C LEU A 120 0.23 -4.98 -9.33
N LEU A 121 -1.04 -5.14 -8.97
CA LEU A 121 -1.53 -6.23 -8.15
C LEU A 121 -1.89 -7.39 -9.09
N ASP A 122 -1.05 -8.42 -9.08
CA ASP A 122 -1.28 -9.67 -9.81
C ASP A 122 -1.77 -10.73 -8.82
N LEU A 123 -3.07 -11.01 -8.81
CA LEU A 123 -3.67 -11.99 -7.90
C LEU A 123 -3.49 -13.44 -8.37
N ASP A 124 -3.07 -13.66 -9.62
CA ASP A 124 -2.80 -15.00 -10.13
C ASP A 124 -1.41 -15.47 -9.68
N GLU A 125 -0.42 -14.58 -9.77
CA GLU A 125 0.93 -14.79 -9.23
C GLU A 125 1.03 -14.47 -7.72
N GLY A 126 0.05 -13.76 -7.17
CA GLY A 126 0.03 -13.32 -5.78
C GLY A 126 1.08 -12.27 -5.45
N THR A 127 1.34 -11.34 -6.38
CA THR A 127 2.39 -10.32 -6.24
C THR A 127 1.90 -8.88 -6.33
N LEU A 128 2.66 -7.98 -5.73
CA LEU A 128 2.55 -6.54 -5.91
C LEU A 128 3.85 -6.03 -6.53
N SER A 129 3.84 -5.66 -7.80
CA SER A 129 4.99 -5.12 -8.52
C SER A 129 4.96 -3.60 -8.59
N VAL A 130 6.14 -2.96 -8.56
CA VAL A 130 6.28 -1.50 -8.66
C VAL A 130 6.86 -1.09 -10.00
N PHE A 131 6.35 0.01 -10.53
CA PHE A 131 6.85 0.74 -11.68
C PHE A 131 7.18 2.16 -11.26
N LYS A 132 8.26 2.72 -11.79
CA LYS A 132 8.65 4.12 -11.55
C LYS A 132 8.91 4.78 -12.89
N ASN A 133 8.17 5.85 -13.18
CA ASN A 133 8.23 6.56 -14.47
C ASN A 133 8.13 5.58 -15.66
N GLY A 134 7.19 4.63 -15.59
CA GLY A 134 6.96 3.60 -16.61
C GLY A 134 7.93 2.41 -16.59
N ARG A 135 9.08 2.47 -15.89
CA ARG A 135 10.03 1.34 -15.79
C ARG A 135 9.63 0.41 -14.64
N ARG A 136 9.50 -0.89 -14.93
CA ARG A 136 9.29 -1.93 -13.90
C ARG A 136 10.53 -2.07 -13.01
N LEU A 137 10.31 -2.00 -11.69
CA LEU A 137 11.35 -2.19 -10.68
C LEU A 137 11.42 -3.65 -10.18
N GLY A 138 10.29 -4.37 -10.25
CA GLY A 138 10.18 -5.77 -9.84
C GLY A 138 8.99 -6.03 -8.93
N ALA A 139 8.87 -7.27 -8.44
CA ALA A 139 7.92 -7.64 -7.41
C ALA A 139 8.42 -7.16 -6.04
N MET A 140 7.62 -6.33 -5.37
CA MET A 140 7.92 -5.78 -4.05
C MET A 140 7.43 -6.70 -2.93
N LYS A 141 6.28 -7.36 -3.14
CA LYS A 141 5.72 -8.29 -2.15
C LYS A 141 5.04 -9.46 -2.87
N GLU A 142 5.17 -10.64 -2.26
CA GLU A 142 4.49 -11.88 -2.66
C GLU A 142 3.49 -12.32 -1.59
N GLY A 143 2.68 -13.34 -1.89
CA GLY A 143 1.66 -13.88 -1.00
C GLY A 143 0.42 -13.00 -0.88
N LEU A 144 0.14 -12.14 -1.87
CA LEU A 144 -1.11 -11.40 -1.95
C LEU A 144 -2.22 -12.29 -2.49
N GLY A 145 -3.43 -12.12 -1.98
CA GLY A 145 -4.59 -12.88 -2.42
C GLY A 145 -5.89 -12.32 -1.86
N GLY A 146 -7.00 -12.55 -2.55
CA GLY A 146 -8.31 -12.00 -2.20
C GLY A 146 -8.47 -10.52 -2.55
N GLU A 147 -9.49 -9.88 -1.98
CA GLU A 147 -9.83 -8.48 -2.28
C GLU A 147 -8.92 -7.48 -1.56
N TYR A 148 -8.63 -6.39 -2.27
CA TYR A 148 -7.87 -5.22 -1.80
C TYR A 148 -8.45 -3.94 -2.39
N PHE A 149 -8.20 -2.82 -1.71
CA PHE A 149 -8.35 -1.47 -2.22
C PHE A 149 -7.00 -0.80 -2.42
N TRP A 150 -6.90 0.01 -3.47
CA TRP A 150 -5.83 0.98 -3.61
C TRP A 150 -5.99 2.08 -2.58
N PHE A 151 -4.89 2.50 -1.96
CA PHE A 151 -4.92 3.63 -1.06
C PHE A 151 -3.62 4.41 -1.11
N VAL A 152 -3.68 5.61 -0.54
CA VAL A 152 -2.54 6.51 -0.39
C VAL A 152 -2.55 7.07 1.02
N ALA A 153 -1.38 7.13 1.65
CA ALA A 153 -1.18 7.85 2.90
C ALA A 153 -0.01 8.83 2.73
N THR A 154 -0.22 10.09 3.12
CA THR A 154 0.79 11.14 3.04
C THR A 154 0.91 11.86 4.37
N ARG A 155 2.13 12.27 4.73
CA ARG A 155 2.39 13.14 5.89
C ARG A 155 2.47 14.62 5.53
N PHE A 156 2.52 14.96 4.24
CA PHE A 156 2.73 16.33 3.77
C PHE A 156 1.77 16.71 2.65
N ALA A 157 1.60 18.02 2.46
CA ALA A 157 0.81 18.57 1.36
C ALA A 157 1.42 18.19 0.00
N CYS A 158 0.65 17.49 -0.82
CA CYS A 158 1.00 17.08 -2.18
C CYS A 158 -0.28 16.93 -3.00
N THR A 159 -0.16 16.97 -4.32
CA THR A 159 -1.25 16.58 -5.22
C THR A 159 -0.96 15.17 -5.74
N ILE A 160 -1.94 14.28 -5.59
CA ILE A 160 -1.85 12.90 -6.08
C ILE A 160 -3.09 12.60 -6.89
N SER A 161 -2.91 12.14 -8.12
CA SER A 161 -3.99 11.55 -8.92
C SER A 161 -3.78 10.05 -9.04
N ILE A 162 -4.88 9.30 -9.04
CA ILE A 162 -4.89 7.85 -9.25
C ILE A 162 -5.73 7.54 -10.48
N SER A 163 -5.19 6.73 -11.38
CA SER A 163 -5.89 6.26 -12.56
C SER A 163 -5.76 4.75 -12.72
N ARG A 164 -6.81 4.12 -13.24
CA ARG A 164 -6.77 2.73 -13.66
C ARG A 164 -6.23 2.67 -15.08
N CYS A 165 -5.13 1.95 -15.28
CA CYS A 165 -4.46 1.83 -16.57
C CYS A 165 -4.13 0.36 -16.87
N ARG A 166 -3.62 0.08 -18.07
CA ARG A 166 -2.92 -1.18 -18.34
C ARG A 166 -1.47 -1.02 -17.88
N ALA A 167 -0.88 -2.07 -17.31
CA ALA A 167 0.53 -2.04 -16.98
C ALA A 167 1.37 -1.79 -18.26
N PRO A 168 2.46 -1.00 -18.19
CA PRO A 168 3.40 -0.88 -19.28
C PRO A 168 3.95 -2.25 -19.68
N ASN A 169 4.08 -2.49 -21.00
CA ASN A 169 4.69 -3.71 -21.55
C ASN A 169 6.18 -3.82 -21.17
#